data_AF-A0A534FEW3-F1
#
_entry.id   AF-A0A534FEW3-F1
#
_cell.length_a   1.000
_cell.length_b   1.000
_cell.length_c   1.000
_cell.angle_alpha   90.00
_cell.angle_beta   90.00
_cell.angle_gamma   90.00
#
_symmetry.space_group_name_H-M   'P 1'
#
loop_
_entity.id
_entity.type
_entity.pdbx_description
1 polymer ?
#
loop_
_entity_poly.entity_id
_entity_poly.type
_entity_poly.pdbx_seq_one_letter_code
_entity_poly.pdbx_strand_id
1 'polypeptide(L)'
;AGVIQRVLRSGGRASVVWITSGDASVLDLLIEGKPFGGAGRLRELAEKRMLEALRATSRLGVPAEGQLFLGYPDRGVSRLLTDHRATP
;
A
#
# COMPACT_ATOMS: atom_id res chain seq x y z
N ALA A 1 15.57 14.21 -6.22
CA ALA A 1 14.09 14.12 -6.16
C ALA A 1 13.61 12.85 -6.85
N GLY A 2 12.60 12.19 -6.29
CA GLY A 2 12.04 10.93 -6.85
C GLY A 2 11.21 11.15 -8.13
N VAL A 3 10.81 10.04 -8.77
CA VAL A 3 10.04 10.05 -10.04
C VAL A 3 8.74 10.86 -9.92
N ILE A 4 7.93 10.62 -8.88
CA ILE A 4 6.67 11.34 -8.62
C ILE A 4 6.90 12.86 -8.62
N GLN A 5 7.86 13.33 -7.81
CA GLN A 5 8.15 14.76 -7.68
C GLN A 5 8.68 15.37 -8.98
N ARG A 6 9.44 14.62 -9.80
CA ARG A 6 9.87 15.09 -11.13
C ARG A 6 8.66 15.32 -12.05
N VAL A 7 7.73 14.37 -12.10
CA VAL A 7 6.52 14.48 -12.92
C VAL A 7 5.68 15.69 -12.50
N LEU A 8 5.42 15.83 -11.20
CA LEU A 8 4.62 16.94 -10.67
C LEU A 8 5.28 18.31 -10.95
N ARG A 9 6.61 18.43 -10.77
CA ARG A 9 7.33 19.69 -11.05
C ARG A 9 7.35 20.07 -12.53
N SER A 10 7.22 19.11 -13.43
CA SER A 10 7.09 19.37 -14.87
C SER A 10 5.65 19.70 -15.29
N GLY A 11 4.73 19.91 -14.34
CA GLY A 11 3.31 20.18 -14.61
C GLY A 11 2.49 18.92 -14.96
N GLY A 12 3.09 17.73 -14.82
CA GLY A 12 2.39 16.46 -15.00
C GLY A 12 1.49 16.10 -13.81
N ARG A 13 0.76 15.00 -13.95
CA ARG A 13 -0.10 14.44 -12.88
C ARG A 13 0.44 13.10 -12.42
N ALA A 14 0.27 12.80 -11.14
CA ALA A 14 0.61 11.51 -10.56
C ALA A 14 -0.52 11.06 -9.65
N SER A 15 -0.83 9.76 -9.69
CA SER A 15 -1.76 9.07 -8.80
C SER A 15 -1.09 7.81 -8.30
N VAL A 16 -1.48 7.34 -7.11
CA VAL A 16 -0.98 6.10 -6.50
C VAL A 16 -2.15 5.21 -6.16
N VAL A 17 -2.08 3.97 -6.66
CA VAL A 17 -3.03 2.91 -6.34
C VAL A 17 -2.28 1.81 -5.60
N TRP A 18 -2.71 1.54 -4.38
CA TRP A 18 -2.24 0.39 -3.61
C TRP A 18 -3.19 -0.78 -3.81
N ILE A 19 -2.64 -1.91 -4.24
CA ILE A 19 -3.42 -3.13 -4.45
C ILE A 19 -3.77 -3.74 -3.10
N THR A 20 -2.82 -3.81 -2.17
CA THR A 20 -3.00 -4.44 -0.86
C THR A 20 -2.92 -3.45 0.30
N SER A 21 -3.52 -3.83 1.44
CA SER A 21 -3.55 -3.01 2.66
C SER A 21 -2.28 -3.11 3.51
N GLY A 22 -1.38 -4.07 3.25
CA GLY A 22 -0.12 -4.20 3.99
C GLY A 22 -0.25 -4.94 5.33
N ASP A 23 -1.21 -5.84 5.48
CA ASP A 23 -1.52 -6.55 6.73
C ASP A 23 -0.59 -7.74 7.05
N ALA A 24 0.32 -8.18 6.17
CA ALA A 24 1.10 -9.42 6.36
C ALA A 24 2.62 -9.24 6.52
N SER A 25 3.08 -8.11 7.08
CA SER A 25 4.50 -7.88 7.36
C SER A 25 4.99 -8.72 8.55
N VAL A 26 5.65 -9.86 8.27
CA VAL A 26 6.22 -10.76 9.30
C VAL A 26 7.30 -10.05 10.12
N LEU A 27 8.08 -9.17 9.50
CA LEU A 27 9.16 -8.43 10.16
C LEU A 27 8.61 -7.43 11.18
N ASP A 28 7.52 -6.72 10.87
CA ASP A 28 6.90 -5.79 11.83
C ASP A 28 6.26 -6.51 13.01
N LEU A 29 5.63 -7.66 12.77
CA LEU A 29 5.08 -8.49 13.85
C LEU A 29 6.19 -8.96 14.82
N LEU A 30 7.38 -9.25 14.30
CA LEU A 30 8.56 -9.61 15.10
C LEU A 30 9.16 -8.40 15.84
N ILE A 31 9.31 -7.25 15.17
CA ILE A 31 9.89 -6.02 15.76
C ILE A 31 8.98 -5.46 16.86
N GLU A 32 7.66 -5.56 16.72
CA GLU A 32 6.72 -5.11 17.76
C GLU A 32 6.69 -6.03 18.99
N GLY A 33 7.37 -7.19 18.96
CA GLY A 33 7.58 -8.06 20.12
C GLY A 33 6.30 -8.67 20.69
N LYS A 34 5.23 -8.77 19.90
CA LYS A 34 3.94 -9.26 20.37
C LYS A 34 3.60 -10.58 19.66
N PRO A 35 2.92 -11.53 20.34
CA PRO A 35 2.51 -12.79 19.71
C PRO A 35 1.65 -12.52 18.47
N PHE A 36 1.63 -13.46 17.52
CA PHE A 36 0.75 -13.43 16.33
C PHE A 36 -0.69 -13.15 16.79
N GLY A 37 -1.06 -11.87 16.82
CA GLY A 37 -2.42 -11.45 17.12
C GLY A 37 -3.25 -11.93 15.96
N GLY A 38 -4.39 -12.56 16.24
CA GLY A 38 -5.30 -13.03 15.21
C GLY A 38 -5.77 -11.92 14.27
N ALA A 39 -6.75 -12.22 13.41
CA ALA A 39 -7.21 -11.34 12.34
C ALA A 39 -7.41 -9.85 12.72
N GLY A 40 -7.86 -9.55 13.94
CA GLY A 40 -8.01 -8.16 14.42
C GLY A 40 -6.71 -7.36 14.41
N ARG A 41 -5.58 -7.96 14.77
CA ARG A 41 -4.29 -7.26 14.80
C ARG A 41 -3.75 -7.00 13.40
N LEU A 42 -3.91 -7.96 12.50
CA LEU A 42 -3.53 -7.78 11.09
C LEU A 42 -4.32 -6.63 10.47
N ARG A 43 -5.60 -6.49 10.85
CA ARG A 43 -6.43 -5.35 10.47
C ARG A 43 -5.92 -4.02 11.02
N GLU A 44 -5.60 -3.95 12.31
CA GLU A 44 -5.01 -2.73 12.92
C GLU A 44 -3.71 -2.31 12.23
N LEU A 45 -2.85 -3.29 11.89
CA LEU A 45 -1.62 -3.03 11.14
C LEU A 45 -1.92 -2.49 9.74
N ALA A 46 -2.88 -3.08 9.02
CA ALA A 46 -3.34 -2.57 7.73
C ALA A 46 -3.82 -1.12 7.83
N GLU A 47 -4.70 -0.81 8.78
CA GLU A 47 -5.24 0.55 8.96
C GLU A 47 -4.13 1.57 9.24
N LYS A 48 -3.17 1.22 10.11
CA LYS A 48 -1.99 2.05 10.38
C LYS A 48 -1.16 2.29 9.12
N ARG A 49 -0.84 1.24 8.36
CA ARG A 49 0.02 1.35 7.16
C ARG A 49 -0.67 2.06 6.01
N MET A 50 -1.98 1.87 5.85
CA MET A 50 -2.78 2.64 4.89
C MET A 50 -2.69 4.14 5.19
N LEU A 51 -2.81 4.54 6.46
CA LEU A 51 -2.66 5.94 6.86
C LEU A 51 -1.23 6.47 6.63
N GLU A 52 -0.21 5.68 6.93
CA GLU A 52 1.19 6.03 6.67
C GLU A 52 1.45 6.26 5.17
N ALA A 53 0.94 5.37 4.33
CA ALA A 53 1.08 5.45 2.88
C ALA A 53 0.38 6.68 2.30
N LEU A 54 -0.85 6.99 2.75
CA LEU A 54 -1.56 8.20 2.36
C LEU A 54 -0.77 9.46 2.76
N ARG A 55 -0.31 9.53 4.01
CA ARG A 55 0.48 10.68 4.51
C ARG A 55 1.80 10.85 3.76
N ALA A 56 2.51 9.76 3.52
CA ALA A 56 3.77 9.78 2.77
C ALA A 56 3.55 10.28 1.34
N THR A 57 2.50 9.83 0.68
CA THR A 57 2.19 10.17 -0.72
C THR A 57 1.71 11.61 -0.86
N SER A 58 0.93 12.11 0.09
CA SER A 58 0.61 13.53 0.21
C SER A 58 1.87 14.39 0.38
N ARG A 59 2.86 13.95 1.17
CA ARG A 59 4.16 14.65 1.29
C ARG A 59 4.97 14.65 -0.01
N LEU A 60 4.72 13.72 -0.92
CA LEU A 60 5.32 13.72 -2.26
C LEU A 60 4.60 14.63 -3.26
N GLY A 61 3.49 15.25 -2.87
CA GLY A 61 2.72 16.20 -3.67
C GLY A 61 1.55 15.59 -4.45
N VAL A 62 1.21 14.32 -4.21
CA VAL A 62 0.05 13.68 -4.83
C VAL A 62 -1.23 14.11 -4.07
N PRO A 63 -2.25 14.64 -4.74
CA PRO A 63 -3.46 15.10 -4.08
C PRO A 63 -4.34 13.92 -3.62
N ALA A 64 -5.28 14.15 -2.71
CA ALA A 64 -6.06 13.07 -2.08
C ALA A 64 -6.92 12.29 -3.09
N GLU A 65 -7.48 12.96 -4.09
CA GLU A 65 -8.23 12.36 -5.20
C GLU A 65 -7.38 11.44 -6.09
N GLY A 66 -6.06 11.56 -6.02
CA GLY A 66 -5.11 10.70 -6.72
C GLY A 66 -4.64 9.51 -5.91
N GLN A 67 -5.22 9.24 -4.74
CA GLN A 67 -4.76 8.19 -3.81
C GLN A 67 -5.87 7.17 -3.57
N LEU A 68 -5.62 5.90 -3.92
CA LEU A 68 -6.64 4.85 -3.85
C LEU A 68 -6.07 3.53 -3.29
N PHE A 69 -6.79 2.92 -2.35
CA PHE A 69 -6.58 1.53 -1.97
C PHE A 69 -7.66 0.64 -2.59
N LEU A 70 -7.25 -0.45 -3.23
CA LEU A 70 -8.18 -1.49 -3.67
C LEU A 70 -8.59 -2.44 -2.53
N GLY A 71 -7.80 -2.47 -1.45
CA GLY A 71 -8.18 -3.10 -0.17
C GLY A 71 -8.02 -4.62 -0.12
N TYR A 72 -7.27 -5.24 -1.03
CA TYR A 72 -6.96 -6.66 -0.91
C TYR A 72 -6.04 -6.92 0.29
N PRO A 73 -6.16 -8.06 1.00
CA PRO A 73 -5.14 -8.45 1.96
C PRO A 73 -3.83 -8.75 1.21
N ASP A 74 -2.71 -8.64 1.90
CA ASP A 74 -1.42 -9.07 1.38
C ASP A 74 -1.51 -10.54 0.96
N ARG A 75 -0.96 -10.85 -0.22
CA ARG A 75 -1.11 -12.15 -0.93
C ARG A 75 -2.54 -12.47 -1.39
N GLY A 76 -3.54 -11.65 -1.10
CA GLY A 76 -4.93 -11.83 -1.52
C GLY A 76 -5.14 -11.81 -3.05
N VAL A 77 -4.23 -11.20 -3.79
CA VAL A 77 -4.25 -11.17 -5.27
C VAL A 77 -3.35 -12.22 -5.92
N SER A 78 -2.76 -13.15 -5.17
CA SER A 78 -1.76 -14.08 -5.71
C SER A 78 -2.30 -14.89 -6.90
N ARG A 79 -3.54 -15.40 -6.81
CA ARG A 79 -4.17 -16.15 -7.92
C ARG A 79 -4.42 -15.31 -9.17
N LEU A 80 -4.69 -14.00 -9.02
CA LEU A 80 -4.80 -13.10 -10.18
C LEU A 80 -3.46 -12.95 -10.89
N LEU A 81 -2.36 -12.96 -10.13
CA LEU A 81 -1.01 -12.79 -10.66
C LEU A 81 -0.39 -14.10 -11.16
N THR A 82 -0.91 -15.26 -10.76
CA THR A 82 -0.44 -16.59 -11.19
C THR A 82 -1.40 -17.23 -12.20
N ASP A 83 -2.61 -17.54 -11.77
CA ASP A 83 -3.52 -18.46 -12.47
C ASP A 83 -4.35 -17.74 -13.54
N HIS A 84 -4.52 -16.43 -13.37
CA HIS A 84 -5.33 -15.58 -14.25
C HIS A 84 -4.53 -14.43 -14.87
N ARG A 85 -3.20 -14.59 -14.97
CA ARG A 85 -2.34 -13.58 -15.57
C ARG A 85 -2.57 -13.53 -17.08
N ALA A 86 -2.95 -12.36 -17.59
CA ALA A 86 -2.93 -12.11 -19.04
C ALA A 86 -1.46 -12.12 -19.52
N THR A 87 -1.19 -12.89 -20.58
CA THR A 87 0.13 -12.92 -21.22
C THR A 87 0.11 -11.89 -22.36
N PRO A 88 1.03 -10.90 -22.40
CA PRO A 88 1.06 -9.88 -23.44
C PRO A 88 1.24 -10.45 -24.85
#